data_AF-A0A6C0ASF4-F1
#
_entry.id   AF-A0A6C0ASF4-F1
#
_cell.length_a   1.000
_cell.length_b   1.000
_cell.length_c   1.000
_cell.angle_alpha   90.00
_cell.angle_beta   90.00
_cell.angle_gamma   90.00
#
_symmetry.space_group_name_H-M   'P 1'
#
loop_
_entity.id
_entity.type
_entity.pdbx_description
1 polymer ?
#
loop_
_entity_poly.entity_id
_entity_poly.type
_entity_poly.pdbx_seq_one_letter_code
_entity_poly.pdbx_strand_id
1 'polypeptide(L)'
;MRQNTRQRSTPNTTANNSMTKCHKGGVKIKETNNGYIADPFQNVNPFNIVPEEKREDIQYNKSDYSTLDLNIDHYSRPELYQLFGLTSSIALTENIMKECKKMVLKTHPDKSQLDNKYFIFFSGAYKKLLGIYEFQNKVNSKKTTTTTSEYHDTNNGEVLDKMFDMNTELKDPKNFNNWFNQQFEKHRLEDPVSSGYGNWLKSDEDIVFTPTNITKDKMASEIEKRKREVKAVTTYTGVGDLFSSTFGGSSLMAYDSNFTSGSLFSNEGMGFTDLRQAYAESVIPVTEEDYNNIQKFKSVDEYKRHRDGTNVVPLSKEESMRQLYHENKQKDEESAALAFYYAQQSEKAKKNENDFWTGLKQVTNW
;
A
#
# COMPACT_ATOMS: atom_id res chain seq x y z
N MET A 1 -37.70 18.65 54.38
CA MET A 1 -37.88 17.52 55.32
C MET A 1 -37.60 16.22 54.59
N ARG A 2 -36.88 15.32 55.25
CA ARG A 2 -36.31 14.06 54.73
C ARG A 2 -37.36 13.08 54.18
N GLN A 3 -36.95 12.38 53.12
CA GLN A 3 -36.99 10.92 52.90
C GLN A 3 -38.33 10.19 53.09
N ASN A 4 -38.77 9.46 52.05
CA ASN A 4 -38.53 8.02 52.08
C ASN A 4 -38.54 7.35 50.70
N THR A 5 -37.57 6.45 50.57
CA THR A 5 -37.20 5.59 49.45
C THR A 5 -38.15 4.42 49.22
N ARG A 6 -38.32 4.00 47.96
CA ARG A 6 -38.43 2.58 47.57
C ARG A 6 -38.07 2.39 46.10
N GLN A 7 -36.85 1.90 45.86
CA GLN A 7 -36.43 1.37 44.57
C GLN A 7 -37.08 0.00 44.35
N ARG A 8 -37.65 -0.22 43.17
CA ARG A 8 -38.18 -1.51 42.72
C ARG A 8 -37.17 -2.12 41.74
N SER A 9 -36.57 -3.22 42.17
CA SER A 9 -35.68 -4.07 41.38
C SER A 9 -36.46 -4.81 40.28
N THR A 10 -36.04 -4.66 39.03
CA THR A 10 -36.48 -5.50 37.90
C THR A 10 -35.51 -6.67 37.71
N PRO A 11 -35.97 -7.93 37.57
CA PRO A 11 -35.08 -9.05 37.31
C PRO A 11 -34.69 -9.12 35.82
N ASN A 12 -33.41 -9.34 35.57
CA ASN A 12 -32.84 -9.63 34.24
C ASN A 12 -33.30 -11.01 33.76
N THR A 13 -34.04 -11.04 32.65
CA THR A 13 -34.38 -12.27 31.92
C THR A 13 -33.22 -12.63 30.99
N THR A 14 -32.39 -13.59 31.38
CA THR A 14 -31.42 -14.26 30.50
C THR A 14 -32.17 -15.08 29.45
N ALA A 15 -32.04 -14.70 28.18
CA ALA A 15 -32.54 -15.43 27.04
C ALA A 15 -31.72 -16.72 26.82
N ASN A 16 -32.33 -17.87 27.08
CA ASN A 16 -31.78 -19.18 26.73
C ASN A 16 -31.93 -19.40 25.22
N ASN A 17 -30.86 -19.19 24.46
CA ASN A 17 -30.80 -19.60 23.06
C ASN A 17 -30.62 -21.12 22.99
N SER A 18 -31.71 -21.81 22.63
CA SER A 18 -31.77 -23.22 22.28
C SER A 18 -30.89 -23.51 21.05
N MET A 19 -29.78 -24.23 21.23
CA MET A 19 -28.97 -24.75 20.12
C MET A 19 -29.80 -25.71 19.24
N THR A 20 -29.90 -25.39 17.96
CA THR A 20 -30.49 -26.24 16.93
C THR A 20 -29.63 -27.51 16.73
N LYS A 21 -30.27 -28.68 16.77
CA LYS A 21 -29.61 -29.98 16.54
C LYS A 21 -29.16 -30.10 15.07
N CYS A 22 -27.85 -30.11 14.85
CA CYS A 22 -27.23 -30.41 13.55
C CYS A 22 -27.34 -31.92 13.22
N HIS A 23 -27.59 -32.27 11.95
CA HIS A 23 -27.73 -33.64 11.46
C HIS A 23 -26.40 -34.41 11.52
N LYS A 24 -26.47 -35.70 11.92
CA LYS A 24 -25.32 -36.61 12.07
C LYS A 24 -24.77 -37.10 10.73
N GLY A 25 -24.01 -36.24 10.05
CA GLY A 25 -23.18 -36.58 8.89
C GLY A 25 -21.81 -35.92 8.89
N GLY A 26 -21.45 -35.22 9.98
CA GLY A 26 -20.21 -34.46 10.11
C GLY A 26 -19.10 -35.20 10.87
N VAL A 27 -17.86 -34.85 10.53
CA VAL A 27 -16.61 -35.29 11.17
C VAL A 27 -16.71 -35.14 12.69
N LYS A 28 -16.38 -36.20 13.44
CA LYS A 28 -16.09 -36.07 14.88
C LYS A 28 -14.76 -35.34 15.01
N ILE A 29 -14.79 -34.03 15.19
CA ILE A 29 -13.66 -33.28 15.73
C ILE A 29 -13.41 -33.91 17.11
N LYS A 30 -12.30 -34.65 17.28
CA LYS A 30 -11.86 -35.04 18.63
C LYS A 30 -11.74 -33.76 19.43
N GLU A 31 -12.31 -33.72 20.64
CA GLU A 31 -12.20 -32.58 21.54
C GLU A 31 -10.71 -32.22 21.67
N THR A 32 -10.29 -31.18 20.95
CA THR A 32 -9.05 -30.50 21.23
C THR A 32 -9.27 -29.85 22.59
N ASN A 33 -8.46 -30.21 23.58
CA ASN A 33 -8.42 -29.61 24.92
C ASN A 33 -8.07 -28.12 24.85
N ASN A 34 -8.92 -27.30 24.23
CA ASN A 34 -8.80 -25.84 24.19
C ASN A 34 -9.44 -25.22 25.44
N GLY A 35 -9.26 -25.88 26.60
CA GLY A 35 -9.68 -25.39 27.91
C GLY A 35 -8.67 -24.41 28.48
N TYR A 36 -8.28 -23.39 27.72
CA TYR A 36 -7.37 -22.36 28.23
C TYR A 36 -8.13 -21.49 29.24
N ILE A 37 -7.78 -21.62 30.53
CA ILE A 37 -8.38 -20.88 31.66
C ILE A 37 -7.99 -19.39 31.64
N ALA A 38 -6.86 -19.08 31.01
CA ALA A 38 -6.37 -17.74 30.75
C ALA A 38 -6.09 -17.60 29.25
N ASP A 39 -6.22 -16.37 28.73
CA ASP A 39 -5.89 -16.07 27.34
C ASP A 39 -4.41 -16.44 27.06
N PRO A 40 -4.11 -17.40 26.17
CA PRO A 40 -2.75 -17.84 25.89
C PRO A 40 -1.89 -16.75 25.21
N PHE A 41 -2.49 -15.61 24.86
CA PHE A 41 -1.86 -14.42 24.29
C PHE A 41 -1.82 -13.22 25.24
N GLN A 42 -2.35 -13.33 26.48
CA GLN A 42 -2.21 -12.27 27.47
C GLN A 42 -0.71 -11.99 27.74
N ASN A 43 -0.32 -10.71 27.67
CA ASN A 43 1.04 -10.20 27.86
C ASN A 43 2.10 -10.60 26.82
N VAL A 44 1.72 -11.30 25.74
CA VAL A 44 2.62 -11.51 24.60
C VAL A 44 2.19 -10.51 23.53
N ASN A 45 2.75 -9.29 23.55
CA ASN A 45 2.66 -8.42 22.39
C ASN A 45 3.81 -8.81 21.44
N PRO A 46 3.56 -9.58 20.37
CA PRO A 46 4.60 -10.09 19.48
C PRO A 46 5.30 -8.97 18.69
N PHE A 47 4.71 -7.77 18.68
CA PHE A 47 5.21 -6.59 17.98
C PHE A 47 5.93 -5.59 18.89
N ASN A 48 6.00 -5.87 20.21
CA ASN A 48 6.78 -5.05 21.16
C ASN A 48 8.23 -5.50 21.32
N ILE A 49 8.64 -6.58 20.64
CA ILE A 49 10.06 -6.88 20.51
C ILE A 49 10.60 -5.90 19.49
N VAL A 50 10.93 -4.70 19.96
CA VAL A 50 11.94 -3.86 19.32
C VAL A 50 13.16 -4.76 19.33
N PRO A 51 13.62 -5.31 18.19
CA PRO A 51 14.97 -5.84 18.18
C PRO A 51 15.79 -4.63 18.58
N GLU A 52 16.60 -4.78 19.61
CA GLU A 52 17.67 -3.85 19.91
C GLU A 52 18.68 -3.94 18.74
N GLU A 53 18.25 -3.56 17.53
CA GLU A 53 19.09 -3.40 16.35
C GLU A 53 19.97 -2.21 16.70
N LYS A 54 21.13 -2.54 17.27
CA LYS A 54 22.18 -1.60 17.61
C LYS A 54 22.50 -0.80 16.36
N ARG A 55 22.33 0.51 16.49
CA ARG A 55 22.92 1.46 15.55
C ARG A 55 24.41 1.26 15.55
N GLU A 56 25.00 1.20 14.36
CA GLU A 56 26.43 1.40 14.22
C GLU A 56 26.69 2.90 14.29
N ASP A 57 27.56 3.32 15.21
CA ASP A 57 28.01 4.71 15.26
C ASP A 57 28.84 5.00 14.00
N ILE A 58 28.20 5.52 12.95
CA ILE A 58 28.92 5.93 11.75
C ILE A 58 29.68 7.22 12.04
N GLN A 59 31.00 7.11 12.15
CA GLN A 59 31.92 8.24 12.07
C GLN A 59 32.40 8.38 10.64
N TYR A 60 31.98 9.44 9.96
CA TYR A 60 32.51 9.78 8.63
C TYR A 60 33.89 10.42 8.79
N ASN A 61 34.91 9.82 8.18
CA ASN A 61 36.22 10.45 8.11
C ASN A 61 36.21 11.56 7.04
N LYS A 62 37.08 12.56 7.18
CA LYS A 62 37.16 13.72 6.27
C LYS A 62 37.36 13.33 4.79
N SER A 63 37.97 12.16 4.53
CA SER A 63 38.15 11.57 3.21
C SER A 63 36.85 11.08 2.56
N ASP A 64 35.93 10.55 3.35
CA ASP A 64 34.74 9.84 2.86
C ASP A 64 33.67 10.82 2.36
N TYR A 65 33.76 12.09 2.77
CA TYR A 65 32.93 13.18 2.27
C TYR A 65 33.26 13.57 0.83
N SER A 66 34.48 13.29 0.34
CA SER A 66 34.88 13.67 -1.03
C SER A 66 34.26 12.77 -2.11
N THR A 67 33.83 11.56 -1.72
CA THR A 67 33.23 10.55 -2.59
C THR A 67 31.70 10.54 -2.55
N LEU A 68 31.08 11.36 -1.70
CA LEU A 68 29.62 11.46 -1.60
C LEU A 68 29.05 12.23 -2.79
N ASP A 69 28.01 11.67 -3.40
CA ASP A 69 27.16 12.43 -4.31
C ASP A 69 26.40 13.49 -3.50
N LEU A 70 26.53 14.75 -3.89
CA LEU A 70 25.86 15.86 -3.21
C LEU A 70 24.43 16.06 -3.70
N ASN A 71 24.00 15.27 -4.69
CA ASN A 71 22.68 15.38 -5.26
C ASN A 71 21.68 14.46 -4.54
N ILE A 72 20.82 15.06 -3.72
CA ILE A 72 19.87 14.34 -2.87
C ILE A 72 18.80 13.55 -3.62
N ASP A 73 18.64 13.82 -4.92
CA ASP A 73 17.63 13.17 -5.76
C ASP A 73 18.09 11.82 -6.33
N HIS A 74 19.39 11.54 -6.28
CA HIS A 74 19.93 10.23 -6.67
C HIS A 74 19.87 9.19 -5.54
N TYR A 75 19.61 9.62 -4.31
CA TYR A 75 19.59 8.74 -3.14
C TYR A 75 18.24 8.01 -3.00
N SER A 76 18.32 6.69 -2.97
CA SER A 76 17.22 5.81 -2.59
C SER A 76 17.03 5.80 -1.07
N ARG A 77 15.85 5.35 -0.62
CA ARG A 77 15.55 5.18 0.82
C ARG A 77 16.64 4.44 1.62
N PRO A 78 17.13 3.24 1.20
CA PRO A 78 18.16 2.54 1.97
C PRO A 78 19.49 3.32 2.04
N GLU A 79 19.85 4.05 0.98
CA GLU A 79 21.05 4.89 0.97
C GLU A 79 20.91 6.12 1.88
N LEU A 80 19.70 6.70 1.98
CA LEU A 80 19.41 7.75 2.98
C LEU A 80 19.52 7.21 4.41
N TYR A 81 19.09 5.97 4.66
CA TYR A 81 19.21 5.36 5.99
C TYR A 81 20.69 5.09 6.31
N GLN A 82 21.45 4.58 5.35
CA GLN A 82 22.89 4.38 5.47
C GLN A 82 23.63 5.72 5.71
N LEU A 83 23.18 6.82 5.12
CA LEU A 83 23.73 8.17 5.32
C LEU A 83 23.62 8.65 6.77
N PHE A 84 22.71 8.09 7.57
CA PHE A 84 22.54 8.45 8.99
C PHE A 84 22.94 7.32 9.95
N GLY A 85 23.53 6.23 9.45
CA GLY A 85 23.88 5.06 10.27
C GLY A 85 22.69 4.26 10.76
N LEU A 86 21.61 4.24 9.97
CA LEU A 86 20.43 3.45 10.23
C LEU A 86 20.49 2.17 9.40
N THR A 87 20.20 1.03 10.01
CA THR A 87 19.89 -0.19 9.25
C THR A 87 18.57 0.01 8.51
N SER A 88 18.47 -0.55 7.30
CA SER A 88 17.32 -0.37 6.40
C SER A 88 15.98 -0.82 7.01
N SER A 89 16.02 -1.63 8.06
CA SER A 89 14.87 -2.21 8.77
C SER A 89 14.37 -1.41 9.99
N ILE A 90 15.04 -0.32 10.39
CA ILE A 90 14.65 0.40 11.60
C ILE A 90 13.44 1.31 11.35
N ALA A 91 12.40 1.16 12.18
CA ALA A 91 11.28 2.09 12.26
C ALA A 91 11.73 3.47 12.76
N LEU A 92 11.34 4.53 12.05
CA LEU A 92 11.71 5.90 12.42
C LEU A 92 10.98 6.33 13.70
N THR A 93 11.70 6.40 14.81
CA THR A 93 11.20 6.86 16.12
C THR A 93 11.65 8.31 16.39
N GLU A 94 10.98 9.01 17.31
CA GLU A 94 11.35 10.39 17.68
C GLU A 94 12.81 10.51 18.15
N ASN A 95 13.30 9.54 18.92
CA ASN A 95 14.71 9.50 19.38
C ASN A 95 15.68 9.39 18.20
N ILE A 96 15.30 8.62 17.18
CA ILE A 96 16.09 8.42 15.97
C ILE A 96 16.21 9.73 15.20
N MET A 97 15.10 10.45 15.06
CA MET A 97 15.08 11.76 14.41
C MET A 97 15.89 12.81 15.17
N LYS A 98 15.84 12.81 16.50
CA LYS A 98 16.67 13.70 17.34
C LYS A 98 18.17 13.47 17.13
N GLU A 99 18.59 12.21 17.03
CA GLU A 99 19.99 11.88 16.76
C GLU A 99 20.41 12.26 15.33
N CYS A 100 19.57 12.00 14.32
CA CYS A 100 19.84 12.45 12.94
C CYS A 100 20.01 13.97 12.89
N LYS A 101 19.17 14.72 13.62
CA LYS A 101 19.29 16.18 13.74
C LYS A 101 20.61 16.61 14.37
N LYS A 102 21.07 15.90 15.42
CA LYS A 102 22.38 16.16 16.03
C LYS A 102 23.51 15.92 15.02
N MET A 103 23.42 14.88 14.19
CA MET A 103 24.40 14.61 13.15
C MET A 103 24.47 15.74 12.11
N VAL A 104 23.34 16.22 11.59
CA VAL A 104 23.30 17.38 10.68
C VAL A 104 23.95 18.61 11.32
N LEU A 105 23.66 18.88 12.59
CA LEU A 105 24.27 20.01 13.31
C LEU A 105 25.80 19.88 13.44
N LYS A 106 26.35 18.67 13.50
CA LYS A 106 27.81 18.45 13.49
C LYS A 106 28.43 18.77 12.13
N THR A 107 27.68 18.61 11.03
CA THR A 107 28.15 18.92 9.66
C THR A 107 28.12 20.41 9.31
N HIS A 108 27.69 21.28 10.23
CA HIS A 108 27.72 22.73 10.02
C HIS A 108 29.16 23.22 9.76
N PRO A 109 29.39 24.16 8.81
CA PRO A 109 30.74 24.63 8.45
C PRO A 109 31.52 25.18 9.66
N ASP A 110 30.82 25.84 10.58
CA ASP A 110 31.39 26.39 11.83
C ASP A 110 31.96 25.30 12.78
N LYS A 111 31.42 24.07 12.74
CA LYS A 111 31.80 22.98 13.66
C LYS A 111 32.70 21.94 13.02
N SER A 112 32.47 21.62 11.75
CA SER A 112 33.19 20.57 11.01
C SER A 112 34.33 21.11 10.15
N GLN A 113 34.39 22.43 9.92
CA GLN A 113 35.29 23.07 8.94
C GLN A 113 35.15 22.47 7.53
N LEU A 114 34.00 21.84 7.24
CA LEU A 114 33.63 21.35 5.92
C LEU A 114 32.96 22.45 5.11
N ASP A 115 32.98 22.31 3.79
CA ASP A 115 32.32 23.23 2.87
C ASP A 115 30.79 23.23 3.07
N ASN A 116 30.16 24.39 2.89
CA ASN A 116 28.73 24.62 3.13
C ASN A 116 27.85 23.64 2.31
N LYS A 117 28.34 23.18 1.15
CA LYS A 117 27.66 22.19 0.30
C LYS A 117 27.29 20.90 1.05
N TYR A 118 28.12 20.46 1.98
CA TYR A 118 27.85 19.25 2.76
C TYR A 118 26.71 19.48 3.75
N PHE A 119 26.70 20.62 4.43
CA PHE A 119 25.61 20.96 5.34
C PHE A 119 24.25 21.06 4.61
N ILE A 120 24.23 21.68 3.43
CA ILE A 120 23.01 21.76 2.60
C ILE A 120 22.53 20.36 2.21
N PHE A 121 23.45 19.48 1.80
CA PHE A 121 23.15 18.09 1.48
C PHE A 121 22.56 17.32 2.67
N PHE A 122 23.22 17.31 3.84
CA PHE A 122 22.74 16.63 5.04
C PHE A 122 21.43 17.24 5.56
N SER A 123 21.23 18.55 5.43
CA SER A 123 19.95 19.20 5.75
C SER A 123 18.84 18.77 4.80
N GLY A 124 19.12 18.62 3.51
CA GLY A 124 18.17 18.10 2.52
C GLY A 124 17.79 16.66 2.82
N ALA A 125 18.79 15.81 3.10
CA ALA A 125 18.59 14.42 3.49
C ALA A 125 17.74 14.26 4.75
N TYR A 126 18.00 15.08 5.77
CA TYR A 126 17.19 15.09 7.00
C TYR A 126 15.75 15.53 6.74
N LYS A 127 15.51 16.51 5.87
CA LYS A 127 14.14 16.93 5.50
C LYS A 127 13.38 15.80 4.80
N LYS A 128 14.02 15.07 3.89
CA LYS A 128 13.42 13.89 3.26
C LYS A 128 13.08 12.82 4.29
N LEU A 129 14.02 12.51 5.20
CA LEU A 129 13.82 11.55 6.29
C LEU A 129 12.67 11.97 7.22
N LEU A 130 12.59 13.26 7.56
CA LEU A 130 11.50 13.83 8.36
C LEU A 130 10.16 13.68 7.65
N GLY A 131 10.11 13.91 6.33
CA GLY A 131 8.89 13.70 5.54
C GLY A 131 8.39 12.26 5.61
N ILE A 132 9.29 11.26 5.57
CA ILE A 132 8.93 9.85 5.76
C ILE A 132 8.37 9.63 7.17
N TYR A 133 9.05 10.13 8.20
CA TYR A 133 8.62 10.01 9.59
C TYR A 133 7.24 10.65 9.85
N GLU A 134 7.01 11.85 9.32
CA GLU A 134 5.73 12.55 9.41
C GLU A 134 4.63 11.79 8.66
N PHE A 135 4.93 11.24 7.49
CA PHE A 135 3.99 10.42 6.72
C PHE A 135 3.58 9.17 7.50
N GLN A 136 4.54 8.45 8.08
CA GLN A 136 4.31 7.27 8.91
C GLN A 136 3.47 7.62 10.16
N ASN A 137 3.75 8.75 10.82
CA ASN A 137 3.06 9.17 12.04
C ASN A 137 1.85 10.09 11.81
N LYS A 138 1.42 10.28 10.56
CA LYS A 138 0.32 11.17 10.20
C LYS A 138 -1.01 10.75 10.84
N VAL A 139 -1.19 9.45 11.09
CA VAL A 139 -2.36 8.89 11.80
C VAL A 139 -2.37 9.28 13.29
N ASN A 140 -1.19 9.39 13.92
CA ASN A 140 -1.04 9.76 15.33
C ASN A 140 -1.06 11.28 15.55
N SER A 141 -0.79 12.04 14.50
CA SER A 141 -0.93 13.48 14.49
C SER A 141 -2.42 13.82 14.42
N LYS A 142 -3.07 13.95 15.59
CA LYS A 142 -4.38 14.59 15.73
C LYS A 142 -4.29 16.02 15.19
N LYS A 143 -4.40 16.20 13.88
CA LYS A 143 -4.77 17.48 13.31
C LYS A 143 -6.17 17.75 13.85
N THR A 144 -6.23 18.68 14.79
CA THR A 144 -7.46 19.26 15.31
C THR A 144 -8.41 19.54 14.16
N THR A 145 -9.61 19.00 14.31
CA THR A 145 -10.78 19.21 13.46
C THR A 145 -10.98 20.70 13.20
N THR A 146 -10.41 21.22 12.13
CA THR A 146 -10.82 22.49 11.54
C THR A 146 -10.94 22.24 10.05
N THR A 147 -12.11 21.71 9.71
CA THR A 147 -12.61 21.45 8.37
C THR A 147 -12.90 22.78 7.68
N THR A 148 -11.89 23.63 7.50
CA THR A 148 -11.96 24.83 6.67
C THR A 148 -10.74 24.84 5.76
N SER A 149 -10.95 24.27 4.58
CA SER A 149 -10.24 24.55 3.33
C SER A 149 -8.72 24.68 3.39
N GLU A 150 -8.01 23.56 3.62
CA GLU A 150 -6.58 23.47 3.29
C GLU A 150 -6.31 23.70 1.77
N TYR A 151 -7.37 23.68 0.94
CA TYR A 151 -7.35 23.85 -0.51
C TYR A 151 -7.81 25.23 -1.02
N HIS A 152 -8.22 26.16 -0.15
CA HIS A 152 -8.67 27.49 -0.58
C HIS A 152 -7.70 28.56 -0.07
N ASP A 153 -6.68 28.86 -0.87
CA ASP A 153 -5.84 30.03 -0.67
C ASP A 153 -6.53 31.24 -1.31
N THR A 154 -7.02 32.17 -0.48
CA THR A 154 -7.67 33.40 -0.94
C THR A 154 -6.77 34.23 -1.86
N ASN A 155 -5.45 34.18 -1.67
CA ASN A 155 -4.50 34.92 -2.50
C ASN A 155 -4.41 34.36 -3.92
N ASN A 156 -4.55 33.04 -4.08
CA ASN A 156 -4.50 32.40 -5.39
C ASN A 156 -5.75 32.70 -6.21
N GLY A 157 -6.91 32.87 -5.56
CA GLY A 157 -8.15 33.32 -6.22
C GLY A 157 -7.99 34.70 -6.84
N GLU A 158 -7.41 35.66 -6.12
CA GLU A 158 -7.21 37.02 -6.63
C GLU A 158 -6.22 37.08 -7.81
N VAL A 159 -5.20 36.22 -7.82
CA VAL A 159 -4.27 36.08 -8.95
C VAL A 159 -4.98 35.54 -10.19
N LEU A 160 -5.88 34.58 -10.03
CA LEU A 160 -6.68 34.05 -11.14
C LEU A 160 -7.65 35.10 -11.69
N ASP A 161 -8.33 35.85 -10.82
CA ASP A 161 -9.25 36.91 -11.26
C ASP A 161 -8.53 37.96 -12.11
N LYS A 162 -7.34 38.42 -11.67
CA LYS A 162 -6.51 39.33 -12.47
C LYS A 162 -6.07 38.72 -13.81
N MET A 163 -5.77 37.43 -13.83
CA MET A 163 -5.37 36.73 -15.06
C MET A 163 -6.51 36.68 -16.08
N PHE A 164 -7.73 36.32 -15.64
CA PHE A 164 -8.91 36.28 -16.52
C PHE A 164 -9.35 37.67 -16.96
N ASP A 165 -9.14 38.70 -16.14
CA ASP A 165 -9.46 40.08 -16.51
C ASP A 165 -8.45 40.67 -17.50
N MET A 166 -7.17 40.32 -17.41
CA MET A 166 -6.15 40.71 -18.40
C MET A 166 -6.29 39.95 -19.72
N ASN A 167 -6.77 38.70 -19.69
CA ASN A 167 -6.90 37.85 -20.87
C ASN A 167 -8.35 37.44 -21.11
N THR A 168 -9.13 38.38 -21.65
CA THR A 168 -10.56 38.18 -21.95
C THR A 168 -10.82 37.05 -22.95
N GLU A 169 -9.82 36.66 -23.76
CA GLU A 169 -9.93 35.54 -24.70
C GLU A 169 -10.02 34.18 -23.98
N LEU A 170 -9.48 34.07 -22.76
CA LEU A 170 -9.57 32.88 -21.91
C LEU A 170 -10.93 32.75 -21.21
N LYS A 171 -11.83 33.73 -21.33
CA LYS A 171 -13.23 33.60 -20.92
C LYS A 171 -14.03 32.74 -21.92
N ASP A 172 -13.53 32.54 -23.14
CA ASP A 172 -14.13 31.62 -24.10
C ASP A 172 -13.75 30.15 -23.77
N PRO A 173 -14.73 29.22 -23.70
CA PRO A 173 -14.47 27.84 -23.29
C PRO A 173 -13.42 27.10 -24.14
N LYS A 174 -13.32 27.38 -25.44
CA LYS A 174 -12.36 26.69 -26.32
C LYS A 174 -10.92 27.11 -26.03
N ASN A 175 -10.71 28.41 -25.88
CA ASN A 175 -9.40 28.97 -25.55
C ASN A 175 -8.98 28.59 -24.14
N PHE A 176 -9.92 28.60 -23.18
CA PHE A 176 -9.69 28.11 -21.83
C PHE A 176 -9.22 26.65 -21.83
N ASN A 177 -9.94 25.76 -22.52
CA ASN A 177 -9.58 24.34 -22.55
C ASN A 177 -8.18 24.12 -23.16
N ASN A 178 -7.84 24.83 -24.23
CA ASN A 178 -6.51 24.75 -24.83
C ASN A 178 -5.41 25.24 -23.88
N TRP A 179 -5.62 26.38 -23.23
CA TRP A 179 -4.69 26.92 -22.24
C TRP A 179 -4.56 26.01 -21.02
N PHE A 180 -5.69 25.52 -20.49
CA PHE A 180 -5.74 24.60 -19.35
C PHE A 180 -4.96 23.32 -19.68
N ASN A 181 -5.22 22.70 -20.83
CA ASN A 181 -4.51 21.50 -21.25
C ASN A 181 -3.00 21.76 -21.37
N GLN A 182 -2.58 22.91 -21.90
CA GLN A 182 -1.15 23.26 -21.97
C GLN A 182 -0.52 23.44 -20.58
N GLN A 183 -1.18 24.14 -19.66
CA GLN A 183 -0.67 24.30 -18.30
C GLN A 183 -0.67 22.99 -17.53
N PHE A 184 -1.72 22.18 -17.71
CA PHE A 184 -1.83 20.85 -17.12
C PHE A 184 -0.71 19.95 -17.62
N GLU A 185 -0.51 19.83 -18.94
CA GLU A 185 0.55 19.00 -19.52
C GLU A 185 1.96 19.44 -19.10
N LYS A 186 2.17 20.74 -18.87
CA LYS A 186 3.45 21.27 -18.38
C LYS A 186 3.72 20.95 -16.91
N HIS A 187 2.68 21.00 -16.06
CA HIS A 187 2.82 20.88 -14.60
C HIS A 187 2.36 19.53 -14.04
N ARG A 188 1.80 18.63 -14.86
CA ARG A 188 1.42 17.28 -14.46
C ARG A 188 2.65 16.53 -13.94
N LEU A 189 2.42 15.69 -12.94
CA LEU A 189 3.41 14.71 -12.55
C LEU A 189 3.36 13.58 -13.58
N GLU A 190 4.45 13.39 -14.31
CA GLU A 190 4.63 12.19 -15.09
C GLU A 190 4.83 11.03 -14.12
N ASP A 191 3.84 10.13 -14.08
CA ASP A 191 4.04 8.83 -13.49
C ASP A 191 4.78 7.97 -14.54
N PRO A 192 6.02 7.53 -14.26
CA PRO A 192 6.84 6.76 -15.19
C PRO A 192 6.20 5.42 -15.60
N VAL A 193 5.15 4.96 -14.90
CA VAL A 193 4.43 3.72 -15.17
C VAL A 193 3.02 3.98 -15.73
N SER A 194 2.55 5.24 -15.77
CA SER A 194 1.19 5.60 -16.21
C SER A 194 1.06 5.72 -17.72
N SER A 195 1.19 4.59 -18.41
CA SER A 195 0.42 4.39 -19.64
C SER A 195 -0.92 3.83 -19.20
N GLY A 196 -1.91 4.69 -18.96
CA GLY A 196 -3.30 4.23 -18.80
C GLY A 196 -3.73 3.37 -19.99
N TYR A 197 -4.85 2.66 -19.87
CA TYR A 197 -5.31 1.74 -20.92
C TYR A 197 -5.75 2.41 -22.22
N GLY A 198 -5.59 3.73 -22.39
CA GLY A 198 -6.08 4.46 -23.55
C GLY A 198 -5.51 3.98 -24.89
N ASN A 199 -4.24 3.57 -24.94
CA ASN A 199 -3.64 3.00 -26.15
C ASN A 199 -4.16 1.58 -26.40
N TRP A 200 -4.21 0.76 -25.35
CA TRP A 200 -4.77 -0.60 -25.40
C TRP A 200 -6.24 -0.60 -25.84
N LEU A 201 -7.08 0.28 -25.30
CA LEU A 201 -8.51 0.44 -25.66
C LEU A 201 -8.72 0.84 -27.12
N LYS A 202 -7.76 1.52 -27.74
CA LYS A 202 -7.79 1.91 -29.15
C LYS A 202 -7.19 0.85 -30.07
N SER A 203 -6.49 -0.13 -29.49
CA SER A 203 -5.83 -1.19 -30.22
C SER A 203 -6.74 -2.41 -30.31
N ASP A 204 -6.42 -3.29 -31.26
CA ASP A 204 -7.04 -4.60 -31.37
C ASP A 204 -6.29 -5.66 -30.52
N GLU A 205 -5.44 -5.23 -29.59
CA GLU A 205 -4.74 -6.11 -28.65
C GLU A 205 -5.75 -6.79 -27.72
N ASP A 206 -5.48 -8.05 -27.36
CA ASP A 206 -6.35 -8.91 -26.53
C ASP A 206 -7.76 -9.19 -27.10
N ILE A 207 -8.09 -8.68 -28.30
CA ILE A 207 -9.30 -9.07 -29.02
C ILE A 207 -9.14 -10.49 -29.55
N VAL A 208 -10.07 -11.36 -29.17
CA VAL A 208 -10.07 -12.76 -29.62
C VAL A 208 -10.58 -12.85 -31.06
N PHE A 209 -9.68 -12.72 -32.03
CA PHE A 209 -9.99 -12.99 -33.44
C PHE A 209 -10.07 -14.48 -33.70
N THR A 210 -11.28 -15.02 -33.75
CA THR A 210 -11.51 -16.37 -34.25
C THR A 210 -11.80 -16.29 -35.75
N PRO A 211 -10.94 -16.85 -36.62
CA PRO A 211 -11.04 -16.64 -38.07
C PRO A 211 -12.26 -17.31 -38.74
N THR A 212 -13.11 -18.03 -38.00
CA THR A 212 -14.22 -18.81 -38.55
C THR A 212 -15.31 -19.05 -37.52
N ASN A 213 -16.58 -19.17 -37.96
CA ASN A 213 -17.69 -19.71 -37.16
C ASN A 213 -17.30 -21.06 -36.54
N ILE A 214 -16.90 -21.04 -35.27
CA ILE A 214 -16.46 -22.25 -34.55
C ILE A 214 -17.70 -23.11 -34.32
N THR A 215 -17.66 -24.36 -34.79
CA THR A 215 -18.71 -25.34 -34.47
C THR A 215 -18.64 -25.72 -32.99
N LYS A 216 -19.79 -26.10 -32.41
CA LYS A 216 -19.88 -26.48 -30.98
C LYS A 216 -18.83 -27.52 -30.56
N ASP A 217 -18.47 -28.44 -31.45
CA ASP A 217 -17.49 -29.50 -31.17
C ASP A 217 -16.05 -28.97 -31.04
N LYS A 218 -15.70 -27.89 -31.74
CA LYS A 218 -14.36 -27.27 -31.66
C LYS A 218 -14.23 -26.23 -30.55
N MET A 219 -15.36 -25.75 -30.02
CA MET A 219 -15.40 -24.74 -28.98
C MET A 219 -14.64 -25.17 -27.71
N ALA A 220 -14.75 -26.43 -27.30
CA ALA A 220 -14.05 -26.93 -26.11
C ALA A 220 -12.52 -26.83 -26.26
N SER A 221 -11.98 -27.18 -27.43
CA SER A 221 -10.55 -27.11 -27.71
C SER A 221 -10.04 -25.67 -27.76
N GLU A 222 -10.81 -24.74 -28.31
CA GLU A 222 -10.45 -23.32 -28.37
C GLU A 222 -10.49 -22.66 -26.98
N ILE A 223 -11.49 -22.99 -26.16
CA ILE A 223 -11.55 -22.55 -24.76
C ILE A 223 -10.35 -23.09 -23.98
N GLU A 224 -9.98 -24.36 -24.18
CA GLU A 224 -8.84 -24.96 -23.50
C GLU A 224 -7.50 -24.33 -23.91
N LYS A 225 -7.36 -23.98 -25.20
CA LYS A 225 -6.22 -23.20 -25.67
C LYS A 225 -6.17 -21.82 -24.99
N ARG A 226 -7.31 -21.13 -24.92
CA ARG A 226 -7.39 -19.80 -24.28
C ARG A 226 -7.07 -19.87 -22.79
N LYS A 227 -7.53 -20.90 -22.08
CA LYS A 227 -7.19 -21.11 -20.66
C LYS A 227 -5.68 -21.26 -20.45
N ARG A 228 -4.96 -21.94 -21.35
CA ARG A 228 -3.49 -22.03 -21.29
C ARG A 228 -2.81 -20.69 -21.52
N GLU A 229 -3.29 -19.91 -22.49
CA GLU A 229 -2.77 -18.56 -22.76
C GLU A 229 -2.97 -17.64 -21.55
N VAL A 230 -4.19 -17.59 -20.99
CA VAL A 230 -4.49 -16.77 -19.80
C VAL A 230 -3.68 -17.26 -18.60
N LYS A 231 -3.56 -18.57 -18.39
CA LYS A 231 -2.74 -19.15 -17.32
C LYS A 231 -1.25 -18.79 -17.40
N ALA A 232 -0.71 -18.60 -18.61
CA ALA A 232 0.67 -18.15 -18.77
C ALA A 232 0.88 -16.70 -18.32
N VAL A 233 -0.20 -15.90 -18.30
CA VAL A 233 -0.18 -14.49 -17.91
C VAL A 233 -0.58 -14.31 -16.44
N THR A 234 -1.60 -15.03 -15.98
CA THR A 234 -2.10 -14.94 -14.59
C THR A 234 -1.22 -15.78 -13.66
N THR A 235 -0.46 -15.11 -12.78
CA THR A 235 0.39 -15.79 -11.78
C THR A 235 -0.42 -16.31 -10.60
N TYR A 236 -0.18 -17.56 -10.19
CA TYR A 236 -0.72 -18.08 -8.94
C TYR A 236 0.13 -17.63 -7.75
N THR A 237 -0.41 -16.73 -6.91
CA THR A 237 0.29 -16.16 -5.74
C THR A 237 -0.01 -16.89 -4.43
N GLY A 238 -0.76 -18.00 -4.47
CA GLY A 238 -1.15 -18.73 -3.27
C GLY A 238 -2.31 -18.08 -2.51
N VAL A 239 -2.40 -18.38 -1.22
CA VAL A 239 -3.38 -17.77 -0.31
C VAL A 239 -2.77 -16.48 0.23
N GLY A 240 -3.38 -15.35 -0.12
CA GLY A 240 -3.00 -14.04 0.39
C GLY A 240 -3.97 -13.53 1.46
N ASP A 241 -3.49 -12.63 2.31
CA ASP A 241 -4.33 -11.85 3.21
C ASP A 241 -5.24 -10.92 2.40
N LEU A 242 -6.56 -11.00 2.63
CA LEU A 242 -7.56 -10.15 1.95
C LEU A 242 -7.37 -8.65 2.22
N PHE A 243 -6.74 -8.31 3.35
CA PHE A 243 -6.48 -6.95 3.80
C PHE A 243 -4.99 -6.75 4.12
N SER A 244 -4.12 -7.05 3.15
CA SER A 244 -2.69 -6.76 3.28
C SER A 244 -2.36 -5.33 2.84
N SER A 245 -2.75 -4.33 3.63
CA SER A 245 -2.08 -3.03 3.52
C SER A 245 -1.87 -2.40 4.89
N THR A 246 -0.62 -2.01 5.15
CA THR A 246 -0.17 -1.38 6.39
C THR A 246 -0.88 -0.06 6.69
N PHE A 247 -1.56 0.54 5.69
CA PHE A 247 -2.29 1.81 5.80
C PHE A 247 -3.82 1.69 5.63
N GLY A 248 -4.39 0.46 5.64
CA GLY A 248 -5.86 0.28 5.64
C GLY A 248 -6.58 0.66 4.33
N GLY A 249 -5.87 0.69 3.20
CA GLY A 249 -6.44 0.88 1.86
C GLY A 249 -5.66 0.15 0.77
N SER A 250 -6.26 -0.14 -0.38
CA SER A 250 -5.56 -0.83 -1.48
C SER A 250 -4.30 -0.06 -1.91
N SER A 251 -3.19 -0.75 -2.08
CA SER A 251 -1.94 -0.13 -2.56
C SER A 251 -2.14 0.39 -3.98
N LEU A 252 -2.22 1.72 -4.13
CA LEU A 252 -2.32 2.39 -5.42
C LEU A 252 -1.02 2.28 -6.26
N MET A 253 0.05 1.74 -5.66
CA MET A 253 1.37 1.56 -6.26
C MET A 253 1.62 0.15 -6.80
N ALA A 254 0.72 -0.80 -6.55
CA ALA A 254 0.87 -2.14 -7.09
C ALA A 254 0.30 -2.15 -8.51
N TYR A 255 1.07 -1.58 -9.45
CA TYR A 255 0.77 -1.55 -10.88
C TYR A 255 0.59 -2.96 -11.50
N ASP A 256 1.03 -3.99 -10.78
CA ASP A 256 1.01 -5.40 -11.17
C ASP A 256 0.11 -6.26 -10.25
N SER A 257 -0.79 -5.62 -9.48
CA SER A 257 -1.72 -6.34 -8.62
C SER A 257 -3.03 -6.64 -9.33
N ASN A 258 -3.61 -7.79 -9.00
CA ASN A 258 -4.99 -8.11 -9.34
C ASN A 258 -5.91 -7.06 -8.69
N PHE A 259 -6.45 -6.16 -9.49
CA PHE A 259 -7.29 -5.04 -9.05
C PHE A 259 -8.75 -5.46 -8.79
N THR A 260 -9.01 -6.77 -8.69
CA THR A 260 -10.31 -7.31 -8.30
C THR A 260 -10.54 -7.03 -6.81
N SER A 261 -11.42 -6.07 -6.52
CA SER A 261 -11.80 -5.72 -5.15
C SER A 261 -12.95 -6.59 -4.61
N GLY A 262 -13.36 -7.62 -5.35
CA GLY A 262 -14.53 -8.44 -5.06
C GLY A 262 -14.21 -9.72 -4.30
N SER A 263 -14.95 -9.99 -3.23
CA SER A 263 -15.06 -11.36 -2.71
C SER A 263 -15.90 -12.17 -3.69
N LEU A 264 -15.36 -13.25 -4.23
CA LEU A 264 -16.05 -14.15 -5.17
C LEU A 264 -17.40 -14.70 -4.63
N PHE A 265 -17.68 -14.53 -3.33
CA PHE A 265 -18.86 -15.04 -2.64
C PHE A 265 -19.69 -13.97 -1.91
N SER A 266 -19.48 -12.68 -2.15
CA SER A 266 -20.39 -11.64 -1.66
C SER A 266 -21.69 -11.61 -2.48
N ASN A 267 -22.83 -11.42 -1.82
CA ASN A 267 -24.14 -11.25 -2.46
C ASN A 267 -24.20 -10.08 -3.48
N GLU A 268 -23.20 -9.20 -3.47
CA GLU A 268 -23.05 -8.06 -4.37
C GLU A 268 -22.32 -8.40 -5.68
N GLY A 269 -21.96 -9.68 -5.90
CA GLY A 269 -21.31 -10.17 -7.13
C GLY A 269 -19.78 -10.09 -7.11
N MET A 270 -19.15 -10.35 -8.27
CA MET A 270 -17.76 -9.95 -8.52
C MET A 270 -17.72 -8.42 -8.36
N GLY A 271 -16.95 -7.91 -7.40
CA GLY A 271 -16.81 -6.48 -7.14
C GLY A 271 -16.18 -5.72 -8.32
N PHE A 272 -15.57 -4.56 -8.04
CA PHE A 272 -14.88 -3.80 -9.07
C PHE A 272 -13.65 -4.59 -9.56
N THR A 273 -13.49 -4.66 -10.88
CA THR A 273 -12.34 -5.26 -11.56
C THR A 273 -11.74 -4.22 -12.49
N ASP A 274 -10.44 -4.33 -12.73
CA ASP A 274 -9.78 -3.51 -13.72
C ASP A 274 -10.32 -3.79 -15.13
N LEU A 275 -10.44 -2.76 -15.96
CA LEU A 275 -10.99 -2.90 -17.31
C LEU A 275 -10.18 -3.86 -18.16
N ARG A 276 -8.85 -3.70 -18.21
CA ARG A 276 -8.01 -4.57 -19.03
C ARG A 276 -8.07 -6.00 -18.54
N GLN A 277 -8.03 -6.18 -17.22
CA GLN A 277 -8.15 -7.50 -16.61
C GLN A 277 -9.48 -8.17 -16.97
N ALA A 278 -10.60 -7.45 -16.88
CA ALA A 278 -11.93 -7.99 -17.21
C ALA A 278 -12.06 -8.46 -18.67
N TYR A 279 -11.43 -7.74 -19.61
CA TYR A 279 -11.44 -8.11 -21.03
C TYR A 279 -10.42 -9.19 -21.38
N ALA A 280 -9.23 -9.17 -20.78
CA ALA A 280 -8.15 -10.13 -21.05
C ALA A 280 -8.42 -11.51 -20.41
N GLU A 281 -8.88 -11.54 -19.15
CA GLU A 281 -9.13 -12.73 -18.34
C GLU A 281 -10.56 -13.25 -18.47
N SER A 282 -11.04 -13.42 -19.71
CA SER A 282 -12.42 -13.86 -20.00
C SER A 282 -12.72 -15.32 -19.60
N VAL A 283 -11.69 -16.13 -19.35
CA VAL A 283 -11.82 -17.53 -18.94
C VAL A 283 -11.05 -17.80 -17.66
N ILE A 284 -11.61 -18.66 -16.80
CA ILE A 284 -10.92 -19.11 -15.59
C ILE A 284 -9.70 -19.96 -16.02
N PRO A 285 -8.46 -19.62 -15.61
CA PRO A 285 -7.22 -20.24 -16.07
C PRO A 285 -6.95 -21.62 -15.45
N VAL A 286 -7.97 -22.49 -15.44
CA VAL A 286 -7.88 -23.87 -14.97
C VAL A 286 -7.93 -24.80 -16.17
N THR A 287 -6.80 -25.46 -16.41
CA THR A 287 -6.58 -26.37 -17.54
C THR A 287 -6.80 -27.82 -17.15
N GLU A 288 -7.00 -28.69 -18.14
CA GLU A 288 -7.09 -30.13 -17.93
C GLU A 288 -5.76 -30.74 -17.43
N GLU A 289 -4.64 -30.09 -17.72
CA GLU A 289 -3.34 -30.43 -17.14
C GLU A 289 -3.35 -30.25 -15.62
N ASP A 290 -3.97 -29.19 -15.09
CA ASP A 290 -4.11 -28.99 -13.64
C ASP A 290 -4.94 -30.10 -13.02
N TYR A 291 -6.04 -30.48 -13.68
CA TYR A 291 -6.85 -31.62 -13.26
C TYR A 291 -6.04 -32.94 -13.24
N ASN A 292 -5.12 -33.12 -14.18
CA ASN A 292 -4.28 -34.31 -14.27
C ASN A 292 -3.12 -34.30 -13.26
N ASN A 293 -2.59 -33.13 -12.92
CA ASN A 293 -1.50 -32.96 -11.96
C ASN A 293 -1.96 -33.11 -10.50
N ILE A 294 -3.25 -32.93 -10.22
CA ILE A 294 -3.81 -33.15 -8.89
C ILE A 294 -3.96 -34.65 -8.62
N GLN A 295 -3.62 -35.08 -7.40
CA GLN A 295 -3.77 -36.46 -6.98
C GLN A 295 -5.25 -36.90 -7.03
N LYS A 296 -5.52 -37.97 -7.80
CA LYS A 296 -6.85 -38.55 -7.97
C LYS A 296 -7.00 -39.77 -7.07
N PHE A 297 -8.15 -39.91 -6.44
CA PHE A 297 -8.48 -41.05 -5.59
C PHE A 297 -9.56 -41.88 -6.25
N LYS A 298 -9.38 -43.21 -6.31
CA LYS A 298 -10.35 -44.13 -6.93
C LYS A 298 -11.48 -44.49 -5.97
N SER A 299 -11.24 -44.37 -4.66
CA SER A 299 -12.19 -44.69 -3.61
C SER A 299 -12.16 -43.66 -2.48
N VAL A 300 -13.30 -43.50 -1.80
CA VAL A 300 -13.43 -42.66 -0.60
C VAL A 300 -12.48 -43.14 0.51
N ASP A 301 -12.18 -44.44 0.59
CA ASP A 301 -11.25 -44.98 1.61
C ASP A 301 -9.81 -44.53 1.35
N GLU A 302 -9.40 -44.52 0.09
CA GLU A 302 -8.07 -44.05 -0.34
C GLU A 302 -7.89 -42.55 -0.02
N TYR A 303 -8.91 -41.74 -0.30
CA TYR A 303 -8.93 -40.32 0.05
C TYR A 303 -8.83 -40.10 1.57
N LYS A 304 -9.57 -40.88 2.37
CA LYS A 304 -9.50 -40.80 3.84
C LYS A 304 -8.11 -41.13 4.35
N ARG A 305 -7.49 -42.22 3.87
CA ARG A 305 -6.13 -42.61 4.25
C ARG A 305 -5.10 -41.53 3.89
N HIS A 306 -5.21 -40.95 2.69
CA HIS A 306 -4.33 -39.85 2.29
C HIS A 306 -4.48 -38.65 3.22
N ARG A 307 -5.71 -38.23 3.50
CA ARG A 307 -6.01 -37.10 4.41
C ARG A 307 -5.56 -37.38 5.85
N ASP A 308 -5.69 -38.61 6.32
CA ASP A 308 -5.28 -39.00 7.67
C ASP A 308 -3.74 -39.14 7.77
N GLY A 309 -3.05 -39.39 6.64
CA GLY A 309 -1.59 -39.42 6.54
C GLY A 309 -0.94 -38.06 6.31
N THR A 310 -1.68 -37.05 5.82
CA THR A 310 -1.17 -35.68 5.72
C THR A 310 -0.99 -35.06 7.10
N ASN A 311 0.21 -34.55 7.36
CA ASN A 311 0.52 -33.84 8.59
C ASN A 311 -0.23 -32.50 8.63
N VAL A 312 -1.37 -32.48 9.32
CA VAL A 312 -2.19 -31.30 9.58
C VAL A 312 -1.91 -30.68 10.96
N VAL A 313 -0.78 -31.04 11.58
CA VAL A 313 -0.37 -30.45 12.85
C VAL A 313 -0.09 -28.96 12.61
N PRO A 314 -0.73 -28.05 13.37
CA PRO A 314 -0.44 -26.63 13.25
C PRO A 314 1.02 -26.37 13.62
N LEU A 315 1.59 -25.33 13.03
CA LEU A 315 2.95 -24.87 13.34
C LEU A 315 3.11 -24.66 14.85
N SER A 316 4.33 -24.90 15.35
CA SER A 316 4.62 -24.66 16.76
C SER A 316 4.50 -23.16 17.09
N LYS A 317 4.19 -22.82 18.35
CA LYS A 317 4.04 -21.42 18.78
C LYS A 317 5.26 -20.57 18.42
N GLU A 318 6.46 -21.12 18.57
CA GLU A 318 7.72 -20.42 18.27
C GLU A 318 7.91 -20.20 16.77
N GLU A 319 7.64 -21.22 15.93
CA GLU A 319 7.73 -21.10 14.47
C GLU A 319 6.69 -20.13 13.91
N SER A 320 5.44 -20.21 14.39
CA SER A 320 4.39 -19.26 14.02
C SER A 320 4.77 -17.83 14.42
N MET A 321 5.35 -17.65 15.60
CA MET A 321 5.80 -16.34 16.06
C MET A 321 6.91 -15.77 15.18
N ARG A 322 7.86 -16.61 14.78
CA ARG A 322 8.95 -16.24 13.87
C ARG A 322 8.42 -15.84 12.49
N GLN A 323 7.44 -16.55 11.95
CA GLN A 323 6.79 -16.22 10.69
C GLN A 323 6.06 -14.87 10.77
N LEU A 324 5.23 -14.66 11.80
CA LEU A 324 4.53 -13.40 12.03
C LEU A 324 5.47 -12.21 12.17
N TYR A 325 6.60 -12.39 12.86
CA TYR A 325 7.62 -11.35 12.99
C TYR A 325 8.25 -11.00 11.64
N HIS A 326 8.56 -12.01 10.82
CA HIS A 326 9.14 -11.80 9.49
C HIS A 326 8.14 -11.09 8.55
N GLU A 327 6.88 -11.52 8.55
CA GLU A 327 5.81 -10.86 7.79
C GLU A 327 5.59 -9.41 8.24
N ASN A 328 5.60 -9.14 9.54
CA ASN A 328 5.48 -7.79 10.05
C ASN A 328 6.66 -6.92 9.62
N LYS A 329 7.89 -7.44 9.69
CA LYS A 329 9.09 -6.75 9.21
C LYS A 329 8.99 -6.40 7.72
N GLN A 330 8.52 -7.34 6.88
CA GLN A 330 8.28 -7.08 5.47
C GLN A 330 7.21 -5.99 5.25
N LYS A 331 6.07 -6.07 5.97
CA LYS A 331 5.00 -5.07 5.91
C LYS A 331 5.46 -3.67 6.37
N ASP A 332 6.34 -3.60 7.35
CA ASP A 332 6.96 -2.34 7.81
C ASP A 332 7.93 -1.77 6.77
N GLU A 333 8.74 -2.64 6.14
CA GLU A 333 9.64 -2.26 5.05
C GLU A 333 8.86 -1.77 3.81
N GLU A 334 7.79 -2.44 3.42
CA GLU A 334 6.90 -2.01 2.32
C GLU A 334 6.23 -0.68 2.64
N SER A 335 5.71 -0.54 3.87
CA SER A 335 5.10 0.69 4.38
C SER A 335 6.05 1.88 4.31
N ALA A 336 7.29 1.71 4.77
CA ALA A 336 8.31 2.74 4.71
C ALA A 336 8.72 3.07 3.25
N ALA A 337 8.70 2.10 2.33
CA ALA A 337 9.04 2.32 0.93
C ALA A 337 7.96 3.17 0.25
N LEU A 338 6.70 2.81 0.51
CA LEU A 338 5.53 3.52 0.03
C LEU A 338 5.47 4.95 0.57
N ALA A 339 5.75 5.13 1.86
CA ALA A 339 5.83 6.44 2.50
C ALA A 339 6.89 7.33 1.82
N PHE A 340 8.07 6.78 1.53
CA PHE A 340 9.12 7.50 0.82
C PHE A 340 8.70 7.91 -0.59
N TYR A 341 8.12 6.98 -1.34
CA TYR A 341 7.62 7.25 -2.68
C TYR A 341 6.59 8.39 -2.69
N TYR A 342 5.58 8.33 -1.81
CA TYR A 342 4.56 9.38 -1.72
C TYR A 342 5.12 10.71 -1.23
N ALA A 343 6.08 10.70 -0.31
CA ALA A 343 6.75 11.91 0.12
C ALA A 343 7.48 12.58 -1.06
N GLN A 344 8.18 11.80 -1.89
CA GLN A 344 8.85 12.31 -3.09
C GLN A 344 7.85 12.85 -4.13
N GLN A 345 6.74 12.15 -4.36
CA GLN A 345 5.69 12.62 -5.26
C GLN A 345 5.04 13.91 -4.75
N SER A 346 4.80 14.02 -3.44
CA SER A 346 4.28 15.23 -2.82
C SER A 346 5.25 16.41 -2.94
N GLU A 347 6.56 16.16 -2.80
CA GLU A 347 7.58 17.19 -2.99
C GLU A 347 7.60 17.71 -4.44
N LYS A 348 7.57 16.80 -5.42
CA LYS A 348 7.46 17.16 -6.84
C LYS A 348 6.16 17.92 -7.13
N ALA A 349 5.02 17.47 -6.57
CA ALA A 349 3.73 18.14 -6.71
C ALA A 349 3.81 19.60 -6.24
N LYS A 350 4.35 19.81 -5.04
CA LYS A 350 4.52 21.15 -4.45
C LYS A 350 5.44 22.03 -5.29
N LYS A 351 6.52 21.47 -5.84
CA LYS A 351 7.42 22.21 -6.73
C LYS A 351 6.68 22.65 -8.00
N ASN A 352 5.99 21.72 -8.67
CA ASN A 352 5.23 22.02 -9.88
C ASN A 352 4.10 23.04 -9.62
N GLU A 353 3.43 22.94 -8.48
CA GLU A 353 2.43 23.91 -8.02
C GLU A 353 3.04 25.30 -7.80
N ASN A 354 4.17 25.39 -7.09
CA ASN A 354 4.87 26.65 -6.89
C ASN A 354 5.34 27.27 -8.21
N ASP A 355 5.85 26.47 -9.13
CA ASP A 355 6.28 26.91 -10.46
C ASP A 355 5.10 27.44 -11.27
N PHE A 356 3.93 26.77 -11.19
CA PHE A 356 2.69 27.20 -11.82
C PHE A 356 2.23 28.55 -11.28
N TRP A 357 2.12 28.70 -9.96
CA TRP A 357 1.69 29.94 -9.33
C TRP A 357 2.68 31.08 -9.54
N THR A 358 3.99 30.80 -9.54
CA THR A 358 5.01 31.82 -9.81
C THR A 358 4.90 32.34 -11.24
N GLY A 359 4.68 31.45 -12.21
CA GLY A 359 4.43 31.85 -13.61
C GLY A 359 3.18 32.72 -13.74
N LEU A 360 2.09 32.36 -13.08
CA LEU A 360 0.87 33.19 -13.08
C LEU A 360 1.08 34.57 -12.44
N LYS A 361 1.78 34.64 -11.32
CA LYS A 361 2.10 35.90 -10.63
C LYS A 361 2.95 36.84 -11.51
N GLN A 362 3.92 36.28 -12.25
CA GLN A 362 4.72 37.04 -13.21
C GLN A 362 3.87 37.63 -14.35
N VAL A 363 2.92 36.87 -14.90
CA VAL A 363 2.05 37.34 -15.98
C VAL A 363 1.06 38.41 -15.49
N THR A 364 0.60 38.28 -14.24
CA THR A 364 -0.39 39.18 -13.63
C THR A 364 0.21 40.40 -12.93
N ASN A 365 1.54 40.54 -12.92
CA ASN A 365 2.28 41.55 -12.15
C ASN A 365 1.82 41.63 -10.69
N TRP A 366 1.68 40.47 -10.04
CA TRP A 366 1.31 40.37 -8.62
C TRP A 366 2.49 40.55 -7.67
#